data_AF-A0A7S3UUX9-F1
#
_entry.id   AF-A0A7S3UUX9-F1
#
_cell.length_a   1.000
_cell.length_b   1.000
_cell.length_c   1.000
_cell.angle_alpha   90.00
_cell.angle_beta   90.00
_cell.angle_gamma   90.00
#
_symmetry.space_group_name_H-M   'P 1'
#
loop_
_entity.id
_entity.type
_entity.pdbx_description
1 polymer ?
#
loop_
_entity_poly.entity_id
_entity_poly.type
_entity_poly.pdbx_seq_one_letter_code
_entity_poly.pdbx_strand_id
1 'polypeptide(L)'
;MQAKKRGSAGQRAMRRTMIKDKIGEVRSTTYELPDNEFVYGAHSHPDPEGAGAVLSKWVVGTPSQPKESQQSFIKTNRQATMSGCITARQQREFAKAHPEITFTPPALKKERELAESRRRHFDGPFGMRTNADARESVNELIAAKYTSFRHDETDYPDLTGMKKKGALPKPKPTQASRALQEAGRRKVESRAVIDAPPATGAASADFKLSKFKNVPPRIGQTG
;
A
#
# COMPACT_ATOMS: atom_id res chain seq x y z
N MET A 1 -14.71 56.28 6.77
CA MET A 1 -16.12 56.33 6.32
C MET A 1 -16.41 55.07 5.51
N GLN A 2 -17.06 54.07 6.11
CA GLN A 2 -17.39 52.81 5.42
C GLN A 2 -18.71 52.97 4.68
N ALA A 3 -18.67 52.84 3.35
CA ALA A 3 -19.83 52.88 2.49
C ALA A 3 -20.69 51.62 2.72
N LYS A 4 -21.85 51.81 3.35
CA LYS A 4 -22.88 50.78 3.55
C LYS A 4 -23.51 50.46 2.19
N LYS A 5 -23.06 49.39 1.54
CA LYS A 5 -23.73 48.82 0.35
C LYS A 5 -25.17 48.48 0.74
N ARG A 6 -26.14 49.18 0.14
CA ARG A 6 -27.56 48.89 0.27
C ARG A 6 -27.82 47.61 -0.54
N GLY A 7 -28.14 46.51 0.16
CA GLY A 7 -28.59 45.27 -0.49
C GLY A 7 -29.85 45.52 -1.30
N SER A 8 -29.95 44.89 -2.47
CA SER A 8 -31.16 44.92 -3.29
C SER A 8 -32.33 44.37 -2.48
N ALA A 9 -33.53 44.92 -2.69
CA ALA A 9 -34.72 44.52 -1.98
C ALA A 9 -35.10 43.07 -2.36
N GLY A 10 -34.66 42.10 -1.55
CA GLY A 10 -35.00 40.70 -1.71
C GLY A 10 -36.50 40.49 -1.61
N GLN A 11 -37.11 39.95 -2.67
CA GLN A 11 -38.49 39.47 -2.62
C GLN A 11 -38.63 38.51 -1.44
N ARG A 12 -39.56 38.82 -0.53
CA ARG A 12 -39.79 38.05 0.69
C ARG A 12 -40.13 36.61 0.31
N ALA A 13 -39.20 35.69 0.60
CA ALA A 13 -39.34 34.28 0.22
C ALA A 13 -40.65 33.69 0.76
N MET A 14 -41.49 33.20 -0.15
CA MET A 14 -42.73 32.52 0.22
C MET A 14 -42.40 31.17 0.87
N ARG A 15 -43.27 30.68 1.76
CA ARG A 15 -43.12 29.33 2.33
C ARG A 15 -43.25 28.28 1.22
N ARG A 16 -42.43 27.22 1.25
CA ARG A 16 -42.39 26.15 0.23
C ARG A 16 -43.76 25.55 -0.11
N THR A 17 -44.65 25.45 0.88
CA THR A 17 -46.01 24.90 0.71
C THR A 17 -46.95 25.80 -0.09
N MET A 18 -46.61 27.08 -0.25
CA MET A 18 -47.41 28.07 -0.98
C MET A 18 -46.95 28.29 -2.43
N ILE A 19 -45.84 27.68 -2.85
CA ILE A 19 -45.33 27.79 -4.22
C ILE A 19 -46.09 26.77 -5.09
N LYS A 20 -46.85 27.29 -6.05
CA LYS A 20 -47.57 26.49 -7.03
C LYS A 20 -46.63 26.07 -8.15
N ASP A 21 -46.83 24.84 -8.64
CA ASP A 21 -46.07 24.32 -9.76
C ASP A 21 -46.64 24.87 -11.08
N LYS A 22 -45.76 25.24 -12.01
CA LYS A 22 -46.10 25.71 -13.35
C LYS A 22 -45.50 24.76 -14.38
N ILE A 23 -46.22 24.51 -15.46
CA ILE A 23 -45.74 23.63 -16.54
C ILE A 23 -44.73 24.41 -17.39
N GLY A 24 -43.56 23.81 -17.65
CA GLY A 24 -42.52 24.39 -18.52
C GLY A 24 -41.52 25.33 -17.83
N GLU A 25 -41.67 25.59 -16.53
CA GLU A 25 -40.74 26.41 -15.74
C GLU A 25 -40.17 25.61 -14.56
N VAL A 26 -38.95 25.95 -14.12
CA VAL A 26 -38.37 25.40 -12.89
C VAL A 26 -39.08 26.03 -11.69
N ARG A 27 -39.31 25.26 -10.62
CA ARG A 27 -39.95 25.74 -9.39
C ARG A 27 -39.17 26.93 -8.83
N SER A 28 -39.88 28.01 -8.50
CA SER A 28 -39.28 29.18 -7.87
C SER A 28 -38.65 28.81 -6.53
N THR A 29 -37.45 29.30 -6.26
CA THR A 29 -36.71 28.97 -5.05
C THR A 29 -37.29 29.73 -3.84
N THR A 30 -37.26 29.07 -2.68
CA THR A 30 -37.64 29.67 -1.38
C THR A 30 -36.44 30.22 -0.62
N TYR A 31 -35.25 30.06 -1.19
CA TYR A 31 -34.01 30.48 -0.57
C TYR A 31 -33.61 31.84 -1.13
N GLU A 32 -33.02 32.66 -0.28
CA GLU A 32 -32.34 33.88 -0.73
C GLU A 32 -31.05 33.45 -1.42
N LEU A 33 -31.15 33.27 -2.73
CA LEU A 33 -30.01 32.91 -3.56
C LEU A 33 -29.13 34.14 -3.81
N PRO A 34 -27.81 33.95 -3.88
CA PRO A 34 -26.90 34.95 -4.42
C PRO A 34 -27.35 35.47 -5.79
N ASP A 35 -26.89 36.68 -6.13
CA ASP A 35 -27.17 37.33 -7.40
C ASP A 35 -26.78 36.43 -8.60
N ASN A 36 -27.37 36.71 -9.75
CA ASN A 36 -27.20 35.90 -10.96
C ASN A 36 -25.76 35.88 -11.50
N GLU A 37 -24.89 36.77 -11.02
CA GLU A 37 -23.45 36.77 -11.33
C GLU A 37 -22.64 35.77 -10.46
N PHE A 38 -23.24 35.20 -9.42
CA PHE A 38 -22.57 34.25 -8.55
C PHE A 38 -22.39 32.90 -9.24
N VAL A 39 -21.12 32.46 -9.33
CA VAL A 39 -20.77 31.14 -9.88
C VAL A 39 -20.81 30.10 -8.77
N TYR A 40 -21.74 29.15 -8.88
CA TYR A 40 -21.82 28.01 -7.98
C TYR A 40 -20.72 26.98 -8.29
N GLY A 41 -20.21 26.30 -7.25
CA GLY A 41 -19.20 25.26 -7.36
C GLY A 41 -17.88 25.61 -6.67
N ALA A 42 -16.92 24.68 -6.69
CA ALA A 42 -15.58 24.94 -6.21
C ALA A 42 -14.78 25.68 -7.29
N HIS A 43 -14.13 26.79 -6.94
CA HIS A 43 -13.26 27.50 -7.86
C HIS A 43 -12.01 26.66 -8.13
N SER A 44 -11.77 26.32 -9.39
CA SER A 44 -10.53 25.66 -9.80
C SER A 44 -9.44 26.72 -9.89
N HIS A 45 -8.47 26.68 -8.98
CA HIS A 45 -7.28 27.50 -9.10
C HIS A 45 -6.38 26.91 -10.19
N PRO A 46 -6.13 27.62 -11.30
CA PRO A 46 -5.14 27.15 -12.26
C PRO A 46 -3.78 27.05 -11.58
N ASP A 47 -3.02 26.01 -11.91
CA ASP A 47 -1.67 25.84 -11.39
C ASP A 47 -0.82 27.08 -11.75
N PRO A 48 0.08 27.51 -10.85
CA PRO A 48 0.95 28.67 -11.10
C PRO A 48 1.92 28.43 -12.26
N GLU A 49 2.15 27.16 -12.63
CA GLU A 49 3.02 26.77 -13.73
C GLU A 49 2.20 26.47 -14.99
N GLY A 50 2.35 27.33 -16.00
CA GLY A 50 1.78 27.08 -17.32
C GLY A 50 2.53 25.99 -18.09
N ALA A 51 1.88 25.38 -19.08
CA ALA A 51 2.46 24.30 -19.89
C ALA A 51 3.82 24.66 -20.51
N GLY A 52 4.03 25.93 -20.90
CA GLY A 52 5.32 26.40 -21.42
C GLY A 52 6.45 26.43 -20.38
N ALA A 53 6.13 26.71 -19.12
CA ALA A 53 7.10 26.65 -18.02
C ALA A 53 7.50 25.20 -17.72
N VAL A 54 6.52 24.28 -17.74
CA VAL A 54 6.74 22.84 -17.56
C VAL A 54 7.61 22.25 -18.69
N LEU A 55 7.38 22.67 -19.94
CA LEU A 55 8.16 22.21 -21.09
C LEU A 55 9.61 22.72 -21.08
N SER A 56 9.83 23.96 -20.65
CA SER A 56 11.17 24.58 -20.63
C SER A 56 11.99 24.20 -19.40
N LYS A 57 11.33 23.92 -18.28
CA LYS A 57 11.95 23.50 -17.02
C LYS A 57 11.72 22.02 -16.79
N TRP A 58 12.53 21.19 -17.45
CA TRP A 58 12.73 19.80 -17.01
C TRP A 58 13.55 19.81 -15.71
N VAL A 59 12.93 20.24 -14.62
CA VAL A 59 13.56 20.23 -13.30
C VAL A 59 13.65 18.78 -12.86
N VAL A 60 14.87 18.26 -12.83
CA VAL A 60 15.18 17.00 -12.16
C VAL A 60 14.69 17.16 -10.71
N GLY A 61 13.70 16.36 -10.32
CA GLY A 61 13.05 16.49 -9.02
C GLY A 61 14.09 16.57 -7.91
N THR A 62 14.05 17.66 -7.15
CA THR A 62 14.96 17.85 -6.02
C THR A 62 14.61 16.76 -5.00
N PRO A 63 15.50 15.78 -4.74
CA PRO A 63 15.19 14.72 -3.81
C PRO A 63 14.93 15.36 -2.44
N SER A 64 13.89 14.88 -1.76
CA SER A 64 13.59 15.32 -0.39
C SER A 64 14.81 15.12 0.50
N GLN A 65 14.99 16.00 1.48
CA GLN A 65 16.05 15.84 2.48
C GLN A 65 16.01 14.41 3.06
N PRO A 66 17.14 13.69 3.08
CA PRO A 66 17.17 12.35 3.64
C PRO A 66 16.64 12.37 5.06
N LYS A 67 15.74 11.44 5.39
CA LYS A 67 15.31 11.25 6.77
C LYS A 67 16.55 10.97 7.61
N GLU A 68 16.72 11.70 8.72
CA GLU A 68 17.84 11.49 9.63
C GLU A 68 17.93 10.01 10.01
N SER A 69 19.09 9.41 9.76
CA SER A 69 19.30 7.99 10.01
C SER A 69 19.21 7.72 11.50
N GLN A 70 18.38 6.76 11.89
CA GLN A 70 18.24 6.36 13.29
C GLN A 70 19.57 5.85 13.86
N GLN A 71 19.78 6.01 15.17
CA GLN A 71 20.96 5.49 15.85
C GLN A 71 21.04 3.96 15.71
N SER A 72 22.26 3.46 15.49
CA SER A 72 22.53 2.03 15.40
C SER A 72 22.82 1.44 16.77
N PHE A 73 21.85 0.78 17.39
CA PHE A 73 22.07 0.10 18.67
C PHE A 73 23.14 -0.99 18.58
N ILE A 74 23.20 -1.72 17.46
CA ILE A 74 24.17 -2.82 17.28
C ILE A 74 25.60 -2.28 17.21
N LYS A 75 25.86 -1.23 16.43
CA LYS A 75 27.20 -0.63 16.33
C LYS A 75 27.58 0.07 17.64
N THR A 76 26.62 0.77 18.24
CA THR A 76 26.82 1.45 19.53
C THR A 76 27.20 0.45 20.61
N ASN A 77 26.51 -0.69 20.70
CA ASN A 77 26.84 -1.75 21.65
C ASN A 77 28.21 -2.36 21.38
N ARG A 78 28.55 -2.60 20.10
CA ARG A 78 29.87 -3.11 19.72
C ARG A 78 30.99 -2.15 20.15
N GLN A 79 30.84 -0.86 19.88
CA GLN A 79 31.81 0.16 20.29
C GLN A 79 31.86 0.34 21.81
N ALA A 80 30.71 0.27 22.49
CA ALA A 80 30.64 0.30 23.95
C ALA A 80 31.46 -0.87 24.55
N THR A 81 31.31 -2.09 24.02
CA THR A 81 32.12 -3.23 24.45
C THR A 81 33.60 -3.03 24.16
N MET A 82 33.96 -2.49 22.99
CA MET A 82 35.36 -2.17 22.65
C MET A 82 35.96 -1.09 23.56
N SER A 83 35.15 -0.15 24.03
CA SER A 83 35.54 0.90 24.98
C SER A 83 35.61 0.44 26.44
N GLY A 84 35.29 -0.83 26.72
CA GLY A 84 35.28 -1.37 28.09
C GLY A 84 34.02 -1.08 28.91
N CYS A 85 32.91 -0.65 28.27
CA CYS A 85 31.63 -0.49 28.95
C CYS A 85 30.96 -1.85 29.19
N ILE A 86 31.19 -2.43 30.37
CA ILE A 86 30.70 -3.76 30.75
C ILE A 86 29.31 -3.70 31.37
N THR A 87 29.00 -2.63 32.11
CA THR A 87 27.71 -2.51 32.82
C THR A 87 26.61 -1.90 31.93
N ALA A 88 25.36 -2.27 32.19
CA ALA A 88 24.21 -1.75 31.46
C ALA A 88 24.05 -0.22 31.60
N ARG A 89 24.48 0.35 32.74
CA ARG A 89 24.46 1.80 32.96
C ARG A 89 25.47 2.51 32.07
N GLN A 90 26.71 2.01 32.03
CA GLN A 90 27.77 2.55 31.17
C GLN A 90 27.39 2.44 29.69
N GLN A 91 26.75 1.34 29.26
CA GLN A 91 26.27 1.22 27.87
C GLN A 91 25.21 2.27 27.52
N ARG A 92 24.30 2.59 28.44
CA ARG A 92 23.30 3.67 28.23
C ARG A 92 23.94 5.05 28.22
N GLU A 93 24.93 5.29 29.08
CA GLU A 93 25.69 6.54 29.12
C GLU A 93 26.52 6.71 27.85
N PHE A 94 27.15 5.64 27.36
CA PHE A 94 27.88 5.58 26.10
C PHE A 94 26.98 5.88 24.89
N ALA A 95 25.77 5.29 24.84
CA ALA A 95 24.82 5.56 23.77
C ALA A 95 24.33 7.03 23.73
N LYS A 96 24.27 7.71 24.88
CA LYS A 96 23.93 9.13 24.95
C LYS A 96 25.10 10.03 24.56
N ALA A 97 26.32 9.64 24.92
CA ALA A 97 27.54 10.37 24.57
C ALA A 97 27.88 10.28 23.08
N HIS A 98 27.44 9.20 22.41
CA HIS A 98 27.76 8.92 21.01
C HIS A 98 26.51 8.84 20.10
N PRO A 99 25.79 9.96 19.87
CA PRO A 99 24.64 10.01 18.94
C PRO A 99 25.06 9.87 17.46
N GLU A 100 26.34 10.06 17.13
CA GLU A 100 26.89 9.96 15.77
C GLU A 100 26.89 8.53 15.20
N ILE A 101 26.70 7.53 16.05
CA ILE A 101 26.72 6.11 15.63
C ILE A 101 25.38 5.76 14.99
N THR A 102 25.24 6.04 13.70
CA THR A 102 24.00 5.83 12.96
C THR A 102 23.92 4.51 12.20
N PHE A 103 22.70 4.11 11.89
CA PHE A 103 22.42 2.97 11.04
C PHE A 103 22.81 3.29 9.60
N THR A 104 23.89 2.69 9.13
CA THR A 104 24.20 2.68 7.70
C THR A 104 23.36 1.58 7.07
N PRO A 105 22.38 1.90 6.20
CA PRO A 105 21.69 0.86 5.45
C PRO A 105 22.73 0.06 4.66
N PRO A 106 22.61 -1.27 4.58
CA PRO A 106 23.46 -2.03 3.68
C PRO A 106 23.24 -1.46 2.28
N ALA A 107 24.26 -0.82 1.71
CA ALA A 107 24.22 -0.37 0.34
C ALA A 107 23.79 -1.57 -0.51
N LEU A 108 22.68 -1.44 -1.23
CA LEU A 108 22.21 -2.47 -2.13
C LEU A 108 23.42 -2.84 -3.00
N LYS A 109 23.85 -4.11 -3.01
CA LYS A 109 25.08 -4.55 -3.69
C LYS A 109 25.16 -4.01 -5.14
N LYS A 110 24.01 -3.82 -5.78
CA LYS A 110 23.81 -3.17 -7.08
C LYS A 110 24.39 -1.76 -7.21
N GLU A 111 24.32 -0.91 -6.17
CA GLU A 111 24.88 0.45 -6.21
C GLU A 111 26.40 0.44 -6.12
N ARG A 112 26.97 -0.49 -5.35
CA ARG A 112 28.42 -0.70 -5.31
C ARG A 112 28.95 -1.20 -6.65
N GLU A 113 28.25 -2.17 -7.24
CA GLU A 113 28.58 -2.73 -8.56
C GLU A 113 28.43 -1.69 -9.69
N LEU A 114 27.40 -0.82 -9.60
CA LEU A 114 27.20 0.29 -10.53
C LEU A 114 28.22 1.43 -10.33
N ALA A 115 28.62 1.71 -9.09
CA ALA A 115 29.66 2.69 -8.80
C ALA A 115 31.05 2.19 -9.25
N GLU A 116 31.32 0.89 -9.09
CA GLU A 116 32.54 0.23 -9.58
C GLU A 116 32.57 0.13 -11.11
N SER A 117 31.43 -0.08 -11.77
CA SER A 117 31.35 -0.06 -13.23
C SER A 117 31.46 1.35 -13.81
N ARG A 118 30.92 2.38 -13.13
CA ARG A 118 31.11 3.80 -13.50
C ARG A 118 32.56 4.28 -13.33
N ARG A 119 33.33 3.68 -12.41
CA ARG A 119 34.76 3.98 -12.22
C ARG A 119 35.64 3.42 -13.33
N ARG A 120 35.17 2.42 -14.08
CA ARG A 120 35.82 1.96 -15.30
C ARG A 120 35.22 2.78 -16.45
N HIS A 121 35.92 3.83 -16.87
CA HIS A 121 35.56 4.54 -18.10
C HIS A 121 35.40 3.52 -19.23
N PHE A 122 34.16 3.32 -19.69
CA PHE A 122 33.85 2.41 -20.77
C PHE A 122 34.20 3.11 -22.08
N ASP A 123 35.37 2.81 -22.64
CA ASP A 123 35.89 3.40 -23.88
C ASP A 123 35.51 2.57 -25.12
N GLY A 124 34.32 1.97 -25.07
CA GLY A 124 33.79 1.09 -26.12
C GLY A 124 32.60 1.73 -26.85
N PRO A 125 32.30 1.28 -28.09
CA PRO A 125 31.13 1.75 -28.81
C PRO A 125 29.86 1.43 -28.01
N PHE A 126 29.05 2.46 -27.78
CA PHE A 126 27.74 2.28 -27.15
C PHE A 126 26.80 1.54 -28.10
N GLY A 127 26.09 0.54 -27.57
CA GLY A 127 25.11 -0.24 -28.33
C GLY A 127 25.17 -1.73 -28.03
N MET A 128 24.11 -2.45 -28.40
CA MET A 128 24.09 -3.90 -28.35
C MET A 128 24.82 -4.43 -29.59
N ARG A 129 25.97 -5.08 -29.41
CA ARG A 129 26.68 -5.73 -30.51
C ARG A 129 25.74 -6.77 -31.10
N THR A 130 25.42 -6.68 -32.38
CA THR A 130 24.81 -7.81 -33.08
C THR A 130 25.83 -8.93 -33.06
N ASN A 131 25.52 -10.06 -32.43
CA ASN A 131 26.41 -11.22 -32.40
C ASN A 131 26.65 -11.66 -33.85
N ALA A 132 27.79 -11.26 -34.43
CA ALA A 132 28.18 -11.71 -35.77
C ALA A 132 28.36 -13.23 -35.79
N ASP A 133 28.75 -13.81 -34.64
CA ASP A 133 28.93 -15.24 -34.42
C ASP A 133 27.62 -16.01 -34.18
N ALA A 134 26.47 -15.32 -34.08
CA ALA A 134 25.15 -15.96 -33.98
C ALA A 134 24.47 -16.11 -35.34
N ARG A 135 25.16 -15.78 -36.43
CA ARG A 135 24.69 -16.09 -37.78
C ARG A 135 25.14 -17.49 -38.15
N GLU A 136 24.20 -18.30 -38.63
CA GLU A 136 24.49 -19.60 -39.21
C GLU A 136 25.48 -19.41 -40.36
N SER A 137 26.63 -20.08 -40.28
CA SER A 137 27.60 -19.99 -41.37
C SER A 137 27.04 -20.65 -42.62
N VAL A 138 27.33 -20.11 -43.80
CA VAL A 138 26.85 -20.66 -45.08
C VAL A 138 27.24 -22.14 -45.24
N ASN A 139 28.42 -22.52 -44.72
CA ASN A 139 28.88 -23.91 -44.72
C ASN A 139 28.02 -24.82 -43.84
N GLU A 140 27.55 -24.35 -42.68
CA GLU A 140 26.67 -25.14 -41.80
C GLU A 140 25.25 -25.29 -42.36
N LEU A 141 24.78 -24.29 -43.11
CA LEU A 141 23.55 -24.37 -43.89
C LEU A 141 23.66 -25.42 -45.00
N ILE A 142 24.77 -25.42 -45.76
CA ILE A 142 25.02 -26.42 -46.82
C ILE A 142 25.16 -27.83 -46.23
N ALA A 143 25.82 -27.96 -45.07
CA ALA A 143 25.96 -29.23 -44.37
C ALA A 143 24.66 -29.70 -43.68
N ALA A 144 23.56 -28.96 -43.83
CA ALA A 144 22.24 -29.26 -43.27
C ALA A 144 22.25 -29.51 -41.75
N LYS A 145 23.22 -28.93 -41.03
CA LYS A 145 23.51 -29.22 -39.62
C LYS A 145 22.40 -28.79 -38.66
N TYR A 146 21.60 -27.82 -39.09
CA TYR A 146 20.43 -27.31 -38.35
C TYR A 146 19.11 -27.93 -38.82
N THR A 147 19.16 -28.81 -39.83
CA THR A 147 17.97 -29.57 -40.24
C THR A 147 17.90 -30.83 -39.38
N SER A 148 16.74 -31.10 -38.80
CA SER A 148 16.47 -32.37 -38.14
C SER A 148 15.91 -33.32 -39.18
N PHE A 149 16.77 -33.93 -40.00
CA PHE A 149 16.44 -35.21 -40.65
C PHE A 149 16.38 -36.29 -39.55
N ARG A 150 15.33 -36.23 -38.75
CA ARG A 150 14.89 -37.34 -37.91
C ARG A 150 13.72 -37.96 -38.67
N HIS A 151 13.68 -39.28 -38.72
CA HIS A 151 12.58 -40.04 -39.34
C HIS A 151 11.22 -39.43 -38.94
N ASP A 152 10.31 -39.31 -39.89
CA ASP A 152 8.98 -38.67 -39.83
C ASP A 152 8.01 -39.20 -38.74
N GLU A 153 8.50 -39.97 -37.77
CA GLU A 153 7.73 -40.69 -36.76
C GLU A 153 7.80 -39.98 -35.38
N THR A 154 7.61 -38.66 -35.34
CA THR A 154 7.45 -37.96 -34.05
C THR A 154 6.38 -36.88 -34.15
N ASP A 155 5.11 -37.31 -34.11
CA ASP A 155 3.91 -36.47 -34.14
C ASP A 155 3.77 -35.48 -32.96
N TYR A 156 4.68 -35.51 -31.97
CA TYR A 156 4.59 -34.65 -30.79
C TYR A 156 5.93 -34.01 -30.40
N PRO A 157 5.93 -32.71 -30.02
CA PRO A 157 7.12 -32.03 -29.53
C PRO A 157 7.58 -32.58 -28.17
N ASP A 158 8.87 -32.84 -28.04
CA ASP A 158 9.49 -33.31 -26.79
C ASP A 158 9.55 -32.18 -25.75
N LEU A 159 8.77 -32.35 -24.67
CA LEU A 159 8.63 -31.38 -23.57
C LEU A 159 9.59 -31.62 -22.39
N THR A 160 10.50 -32.60 -22.50
CA THR A 160 11.39 -33.01 -21.40
C THR A 160 12.33 -31.89 -20.91
N GLY A 161 12.61 -30.89 -21.75
CA GLY A 161 13.43 -29.71 -21.39
C GLY A 161 12.66 -28.51 -20.84
N MET A 162 11.32 -28.56 -20.79
CA MET A 162 10.52 -27.38 -20.50
C MET A 162 10.48 -27.08 -18.99
N LYS A 163 11.43 -26.26 -18.52
CA LYS A 163 11.44 -25.76 -17.14
C LYS A 163 10.21 -24.88 -16.91
N LYS A 164 9.22 -25.41 -16.18
CA LYS A 164 8.08 -24.63 -15.68
C LYS A 164 8.63 -23.45 -14.89
N LYS A 165 8.51 -22.23 -15.42
CA LYS A 165 8.87 -21.01 -14.68
C LYS A 165 8.10 -21.04 -13.36
N GLY A 166 8.81 -20.89 -12.24
CA GLY A 166 8.22 -20.93 -10.91
C GLY A 166 7.03 -19.97 -10.81
N ALA A 167 6.03 -20.34 -10.02
CA ALA A 167 4.84 -19.53 -9.84
C ALA A 167 5.22 -18.10 -9.42
N LEU A 168 4.55 -17.12 -10.01
CA LEU A 168 4.72 -15.72 -9.63
C LEU A 168 4.53 -15.55 -8.11
N PRO A 169 5.27 -14.63 -7.46
CA PRO A 169 5.05 -14.34 -6.05
C PRO A 169 3.60 -13.92 -5.85
N LYS A 170 2.96 -14.46 -4.81
CA LYS A 170 1.56 -14.15 -4.52
C LYS A 170 1.40 -12.64 -4.32
N PRO A 171 0.29 -12.04 -4.81
CA PRO A 171 0.05 -10.61 -4.66
C PRO A 171 0.02 -10.23 -3.18
N LYS A 172 0.50 -9.02 -2.87
CA LYS A 172 0.42 -8.47 -1.51
C LYS A 172 -1.06 -8.30 -1.12
N PRO A 173 -1.44 -8.57 0.14
CA PRO A 173 -2.82 -8.39 0.57
C PRO A 173 -3.22 -6.91 0.52
N THR A 174 -4.42 -6.64 0.00
CA THR A 174 -5.04 -5.31 0.00
C THR A 174 -5.53 -4.93 1.40
N GLN A 175 -5.84 -3.65 1.64
CA GLN A 175 -6.40 -3.20 2.92
C GLN A 175 -7.71 -3.94 3.28
N ALA A 176 -8.58 -4.16 2.29
CA ALA A 176 -9.81 -4.93 2.47
C ALA A 176 -9.54 -6.39 2.87
N SER A 177 -8.53 -7.03 2.24
CA SER A 177 -8.12 -8.39 2.59
C SER A 177 -7.61 -8.50 4.03
N ARG A 178 -6.85 -7.50 4.51
CA ARG A 178 -6.40 -7.44 5.91
C ARG A 178 -7.56 -7.27 6.89
N ALA A 179 -8.48 -6.35 6.59
CA ALA A 179 -9.66 -6.11 7.43
C ALA A 179 -10.54 -7.36 7.57
N LEU A 180 -10.72 -8.13 6.48
CA LEU A 180 -11.47 -9.38 6.51
C LEU A 180 -10.78 -10.45 7.38
N GLN A 181 -9.45 -10.55 7.31
CA GLN A 181 -8.68 -11.47 8.16
C GLN A 181 -8.77 -11.10 9.64
N GLU A 182 -8.69 -9.80 9.97
CA GLU A 182 -8.84 -9.31 11.34
C GLU A 182 -10.25 -9.57 11.88
N ALA A 183 -11.29 -9.31 11.09
CA ALA A 183 -12.66 -9.61 11.45
C ALA A 183 -12.88 -11.12 11.69
N GLY A 184 -12.27 -11.96 10.85
CA GLY A 184 -12.27 -13.42 11.03
C GLY A 184 -11.60 -13.84 12.33
N ARG A 185 -10.43 -13.28 12.65
CA ARG A 185 -9.72 -13.54 13.92
C ARG A 185 -10.54 -13.12 15.13
N ARG A 186 -11.10 -11.92 15.13
CA ARG A 186 -11.97 -11.43 16.22
C ARG A 186 -13.19 -12.32 16.42
N LYS A 187 -13.78 -12.84 15.35
CA LYS A 187 -14.91 -13.79 15.44
C LYS A 187 -14.48 -15.10 16.08
N VAL A 188 -13.32 -15.65 15.71
CA VAL A 188 -12.77 -16.88 16.31
C VAL A 188 -12.40 -16.65 17.77
N GLU A 189 -11.76 -15.52 18.11
CA GLU A 189 -11.43 -15.14 19.48
C GLU A 189 -12.69 -14.99 20.34
N SER A 190 -13.73 -14.31 19.83
CA SER A 190 -15.00 -14.18 20.55
C SER A 190 -15.69 -15.53 20.76
N ARG A 191 -15.51 -16.49 19.85
CA ARG A 191 -16.05 -17.84 19.98
C ARG A 191 -15.24 -18.68 20.97
N ALA A 192 -13.91 -18.56 20.95
CA ALA A 192 -13.03 -19.24 21.89
C ALA A 192 -13.24 -18.77 23.35
N VAL A 193 -13.64 -17.52 23.57
CA VAL A 193 -14.05 -17.01 24.89
C VAL A 193 -15.36 -17.62 25.37
N ILE A 194 -16.27 -18.00 24.46
CA ILE A 194 -17.55 -18.64 24.79
C ILE A 194 -17.37 -20.15 25.05
N ASP A 195 -16.47 -20.81 24.31
CA ASP A 195 -16.23 -22.26 24.40
C ASP A 195 -15.13 -22.64 25.43
N ALA A 196 -14.56 -21.68 26.17
CA ALA A 196 -13.60 -21.96 27.23
C ALA A 196 -14.30 -22.67 28.42
N PRO A 197 -13.76 -23.78 28.96
CA PRO A 197 -14.36 -24.45 30.10
C PRO A 197 -14.41 -23.48 31.29
N PRO A 198 -15.56 -23.37 31.99
CA PRO A 198 -15.68 -22.46 33.11
C PRO A 198 -14.66 -22.84 34.18
N ALA A 199 -13.83 -21.87 34.55
CA ALA A 199 -13.04 -21.95 35.76
C ALA A 199 -14.00 -22.26 36.92
N THR A 200 -13.67 -23.33 37.65
CA THR A 200 -14.40 -23.93 38.75
C THR A 200 -15.09 -22.87 39.63
N GLY A 201 -16.42 -22.87 39.69
CA GLY A 201 -17.14 -22.27 40.83
C GLY A 201 -18.36 -21.37 40.60
N ALA A 202 -18.95 -21.26 39.41
CA ALA A 202 -20.23 -20.54 39.29
C ALA A 202 -21.20 -21.24 38.33
N ALA A 203 -22.13 -22.02 38.88
CA ALA A 203 -23.31 -22.48 38.18
C ALA A 203 -24.17 -21.25 37.82
N SER A 204 -24.04 -20.74 36.61
CA SER A 204 -24.99 -19.76 36.07
C SER A 204 -26.33 -20.48 35.90
N ALA A 205 -27.35 -20.05 36.65
CA ALA A 205 -28.68 -20.62 36.58
C ALA A 205 -29.23 -20.57 35.14
N ASP A 206 -29.47 -21.75 34.56
CA ASP A 206 -29.96 -21.91 33.17
C ASP A 206 -31.33 -21.26 32.93
N PHE A 207 -32.07 -20.91 33.99
CA PHE A 207 -33.36 -20.23 33.90
C PHE A 207 -33.38 -18.91 34.69
N LYS A 208 -33.58 -17.80 33.97
CA LYS A 208 -33.75 -16.45 34.55
C LYS A 208 -35.08 -16.26 35.29
N LEU A 209 -36.08 -17.10 35.03
CA LEU A 209 -37.43 -16.96 35.58
C LEU A 209 -37.57 -17.72 36.91
N SER A 210 -37.93 -17.01 37.98
CA SER A 210 -38.08 -17.58 39.34
C SER A 210 -39.09 -18.71 39.43
N LYS A 211 -40.13 -18.69 38.58
CA LYS A 211 -41.20 -19.68 38.53
C LYS A 211 -40.74 -21.10 38.22
N PHE A 212 -39.60 -21.27 37.54
CA PHE A 212 -39.11 -22.58 37.11
C PHE A 212 -38.00 -23.15 38.00
N LYS A 213 -37.63 -22.47 39.09
CA LYS A 213 -36.59 -22.94 40.02
C LYS A 213 -36.99 -24.17 40.83
N ASN A 214 -38.30 -24.39 41.04
CA ASN A 214 -38.84 -25.48 41.87
C ASN A 214 -39.52 -26.60 41.06
N VAL A 215 -39.32 -26.64 39.74
CA VAL A 215 -39.89 -27.73 38.93
C VAL A 215 -38.88 -28.89 38.92
N PRO A 216 -39.19 -30.05 39.55
CA PRO A 216 -38.29 -31.18 39.52
C PRO A 216 -38.16 -31.74 38.10
N PRO A 217 -36.95 -32.10 37.65
CA PRO A 217 -36.76 -32.68 36.32
C PRO A 217 -37.45 -34.05 36.23
N ARG A 218 -38.34 -34.22 35.25
CA ARG A 218 -38.89 -35.54 34.87
C ARG A 218 -37.86 -36.31 34.04
N ILE A 219 -36.82 -36.81 34.69
CA ILE A 219 -35.92 -37.81 34.08
C ILE A 219 -36.14 -39.11 34.87
N GLY A 220 -36.94 -40.02 34.31
CA GLY A 220 -37.13 -41.36 34.89
C GLY A 220 -38.53 -41.99 34.83
N GLN A 221 -39.54 -41.41 34.17
CA GLN A 221 -40.77 -42.17 33.89
C GLN A 221 -40.57 -43.03 32.64
N THR A 222 -40.17 -44.28 32.86
CA THR A 222 -40.36 -45.38 31.92
C THR A 222 -41.87 -45.57 31.71
N GLY A 223 -42.33 -45.43 30.47
CA GLY A 223 -43.59 -46.04 30.03
C GLY A 223 -43.43 -47.54 29.86
#